data_AF-A0A4Q2X0Q5-F1
#
_entry.id   AF-A0A4Q2X0Q5-F1
#
_cell.length_a   1.000
_cell.length_b   1.000
_cell.length_c   1.000
_cell.angle_alpha   90.00
_cell.angle_beta   90.00
_cell.angle_gamma   90.00
#
_symmetry.space_group_name_H-M   'P 1'
#
loop_
_entity.id
_entity.type
_entity.pdbx_description
1 polymer ?
#
loop_
_entity_poly.entity_id
_entity_poly.type
_entity_poly.pdbx_seq_one_letter_code
_entity_poly.pdbx_strand_id
1 'polypeptide(L)'
;HIQQATQIAKFRAAWKAAGHAGTPRASVSRSIFPIISDLDRMYFGSGRPEQDQIGVIDNTRAVFGRSYAAEPDQLIEQLRKDTAIAEADTLLLTVPNTLGVDYNAHVIESILKHVAPALGWR
;
A
#
# COMPACT_ATOMS: atom_id res chain seq x y z
N HIS A 1 5.36 8.73 5.85
CA HIS A 1 6.01 8.40 4.56
C HIS A 1 7.53 8.40 4.63
N ILE A 2 8.18 9.45 5.14
CA ILE A 2 9.64 9.43 5.38
C ILE A 2 10.04 8.38 6.43
N GLN A 3 9.20 8.12 7.45
CA GLN A 3 9.56 7.21 8.54
C GLN A 3 9.76 5.76 8.09
N GLN A 4 8.85 5.18 7.30
CA GLN A 4 8.97 3.80 6.82
C GLN A 4 10.12 3.62 5.82
N ALA A 5 10.30 4.55 4.87
CA ALA A 5 11.46 4.54 3.98
C ALA A 5 12.77 4.60 4.76
N THR A 6 12.85 5.46 5.77
CA THR A 6 14.01 5.56 6.67
C THR A 6 14.22 4.26 7.47
N GLN A 7 13.16 3.58 7.89
CA GLN A 7 13.25 2.28 8.58
C GLN A 7 13.81 1.20 7.65
N ILE A 8 13.36 1.14 6.40
CA ILE A 8 13.89 0.18 5.41
C ILE A 8 15.38 0.45 5.15
N ALA A 9 15.77 1.71 4.96
CA ALA A 9 17.17 2.08 4.78
C ALA A 9 18.04 1.71 6.00
N LYS A 10 17.55 1.98 7.22
CA LYS A 10 18.24 1.59 8.47
C LYS A 10 18.35 0.08 8.61
N PHE A 11 17.31 -0.68 8.26
CA PHE A 11 17.34 -2.13 8.26
C PHE A 11 18.39 -2.67 7.29
N ARG A 12 18.43 -2.17 6.05
CA ARG A 12 19.44 -2.54 5.06
C ARG A 12 20.87 -2.23 5.54
N ALA A 13 21.08 -1.06 6.15
CA ALA A 13 22.37 -0.67 6.72
C ALA A 13 22.79 -1.59 7.88
N ALA A 14 21.87 -1.90 8.79
CA ALA A 14 22.11 -2.79 9.92
C ALA A 14 22.42 -4.23 9.47
N TRP A 15 21.70 -4.74 8.47
CA TRP A 15 21.94 -6.06 7.88
C TRP A 15 23.38 -6.17 7.33
N LYS A 16 23.81 -5.16 6.58
CA LYS A 16 25.18 -5.09 6.05
C LYS A 16 26.22 -4.99 7.17
N ALA A 17 25.98 -4.15 8.19
CA ALA A 17 26.90 -3.98 9.31
C ALA A 17 27.05 -5.27 10.15
N ALA A 18 26.01 -6.08 10.23
CA ALA A 18 26.03 -7.39 10.90
C ALA A 18 26.75 -8.49 10.09
N GLY A 19 27.20 -8.20 8.86
CA GLY A 19 27.92 -9.16 8.03
C GLY A 19 27.06 -10.25 7.40
N HIS A 20 25.74 -10.06 7.34
CA HIS A 20 24.85 -11.01 6.68
C HIS A 20 25.06 -11.05 5.17
N ALA A 21 24.99 -12.25 4.58
CA ALA A 21 25.09 -12.44 3.14
C ALA A 21 23.81 -12.00 2.41
N GLY A 22 23.95 -11.59 1.14
CA GLY A 22 22.83 -11.24 0.26
C GLY A 22 22.22 -9.86 0.50
N THR A 23 21.22 -9.51 -0.32
CA THR A 23 20.47 -8.25 -0.22
C THR A 23 19.16 -8.49 0.52
N PRO A 24 18.93 -7.86 1.68
CA PRO A 24 17.69 -8.06 2.42
C PRO A 24 16.54 -7.38 1.69
N ARG A 25 15.38 -8.05 1.66
CA ARG A 25 14.16 -7.54 1.02
C ARG A 25 13.19 -7.00 2.05
N ALA A 26 12.53 -5.89 1.74
CA ALA A 26 11.47 -5.30 2.53
C ALA A 26 10.17 -5.28 1.74
N SER A 27 9.06 -5.56 2.42
CA SER A 27 7.73 -5.37 1.87
C SER A 27 7.03 -4.23 2.61
N VAL A 28 6.16 -3.52 1.89
CA VAL A 28 5.23 -2.56 2.49
C VAL A 28 3.81 -2.96 2.14
N SER A 29 2.92 -2.88 3.12
CA SER A 29 1.50 -3.14 2.90
C SER A 29 0.75 -1.83 2.71
N ARG A 30 -0.17 -1.79 1.75
CA ARG A 30 -1.09 -0.67 1.49
C ARG A 30 -2.47 -1.20 1.17
N SER A 31 -3.49 -0.48 1.63
CA SER A 31 -4.85 -0.64 1.13
C SER A 31 -5.04 0.37 0.00
N ILE A 32 -5.26 -0.11 -1.23
CA ILE A 32 -5.33 0.72 -2.44
C ILE A 32 -6.65 0.39 -3.13
N PHE A 33 -7.53 1.37 -3.29
CA PHE A 33 -8.86 1.19 -3.86
C PHE A 33 -9.10 2.19 -5.01
N PRO A 34 -8.88 1.77 -6.26
CA PRO A 34 -9.28 2.57 -7.42
C PRO A 34 -10.80 2.73 -7.43
N ILE A 35 -11.27 3.98 -7.45
CA ILE A 35 -12.70 4.28 -7.59
C ILE A 35 -12.97 4.38 -9.09
N ILE A 36 -13.59 3.35 -9.68
CA ILE A 36 -13.93 3.33 -11.12
C ILE A 36 -15.40 3.03 -11.39
N SER A 37 -16.18 2.72 -10.36
CA SER A 37 -17.60 2.41 -10.43
C SER A 37 -18.38 3.10 -9.30
N ASP A 38 -19.69 3.17 -9.44
CA ASP A 38 -20.58 3.67 -8.38
C ASP A 38 -20.54 2.79 -7.12
N LEU A 39 -20.26 1.48 -7.29
CA LEU A 39 -20.08 0.57 -6.17
C LEU A 39 -18.81 0.92 -5.37
N ASP A 40 -17.71 1.27 -6.04
CA ASP A 40 -16.50 1.74 -5.38
C ASP A 40 -16.73 3.08 -4.66
N ARG A 41 -17.48 3.99 -5.29
CA ARG A 41 -17.88 5.26 -4.64
C ARG A 41 -18.75 5.02 -3.41
N MET A 42 -19.64 4.03 -3.46
CA MET A 42 -20.48 3.68 -2.31
C MET A 42 -19.62 3.18 -1.13
N TYR A 43 -18.62 2.33 -1.39
CA TYR A 43 -17.75 1.82 -0.33
C TYR A 43 -16.67 2.81 0.14
N PHE A 44 -16.08 3.59 -0.76
CA PHE A 44 -14.87 4.36 -0.50
C PHE A 44 -14.91 5.84 -0.91
N GLY A 45 -15.98 6.29 -1.58
CA GLY A 45 -16.11 7.65 -2.12
C GLY A 45 -16.44 8.74 -1.08
N SER A 46 -16.84 8.37 0.14
CA SER A 46 -17.21 9.32 1.21
C SER A 46 -16.01 9.93 1.97
N GLY A 47 -14.80 9.84 1.42
CA GLY A 47 -13.67 10.67 1.86
C GLY A 47 -13.24 10.42 3.30
N ARG A 48 -13.14 9.15 3.75
CA ARG A 48 -12.40 8.88 4.99
C ARG A 48 -10.95 9.29 4.77
N PRO A 49 -10.41 10.19 5.61
CA PRO A 49 -9.11 10.79 5.37
C PRO A 49 -8.02 9.73 5.27
N GLU A 50 -7.05 9.99 4.40
CA GLU A 50 -5.83 9.22 4.11
C GLU A 50 -4.90 9.10 5.33
N GLN A 51 -5.42 8.61 6.46
CA GLN A 51 -4.71 8.47 7.72
C GLN A 51 -4.21 7.04 7.88
N ASP A 52 -3.02 6.91 8.47
CA ASP A 52 -2.50 5.63 8.92
C ASP A 52 -3.52 5.04 9.92
N GLN A 53 -3.99 3.83 9.67
CA GLN A 53 -4.87 3.16 10.63
C GLN A 53 -4.02 2.65 11.79
N ILE A 54 -4.12 3.29 12.95
CA ILE A 54 -3.55 2.75 14.19
C ILE A 54 -4.57 1.77 14.74
N GLY A 55 -4.31 0.48 14.56
CA GLY A 55 -5.09 -0.57 15.21
C GLY A 55 -4.29 -1.22 16.34
N VAL A 56 -4.97 -1.98 17.19
CA VAL A 56 -4.32 -2.77 18.23
C VAL A 56 -4.43 -4.23 17.84
N ILE A 57 -3.30 -4.89 17.61
CA ILE A 57 -3.21 -6.35 17.51
C ILE A 57 -2.54 -6.82 18.80
N ASP A 58 -3.19 -7.71 19.55
CA ASP A 58 -2.62 -8.37 20.74
C ASP A 58 -1.93 -7.39 21.72
N ASN A 59 -2.65 -6.35 22.12
CA ASN A 59 -2.20 -5.31 23.06
C ASN A 59 -1.01 -4.44 22.57
N THR A 60 -0.61 -4.58 21.30
CA THR A 60 0.42 -3.77 20.66
C THR A 60 -0.22 -2.81 19.65
N ARG A 61 0.15 -1.52 19.70
CA ARG A 61 -0.25 -0.54 18.67
C ARG A 61 0.44 -0.90 17.36
N ALA A 62 -0.30 -1.47 16.42
CA ALA A 62 0.14 -1.74 15.07
C ALA A 62 -0.25 -0.55 14.17
N VAL A 63 0.74 0.07 13.54
CA VAL A 63 0.49 1.05 12.49
C VAL A 63 0.21 0.26 11.21
N PHE A 64 -1.06 0.14 10.85
CA PHE A 64 -1.44 -0.41 9.56
C PHE A 64 -1.08 0.60 8.46
N GLY A 65 -0.62 0.07 7.33
CA GLY A 65 -0.21 0.88 6.19
C GLY A 65 -1.31 1.83 5.74
N ARG A 66 -0.91 2.96 5.16
CA ARG A 66 -1.83 3.98 4.66
C ARG A 66 -2.85 3.40 3.70
N SER A 67 -4.07 3.90 3.81
CA SER A 67 -5.16 3.61 2.87
C SER A 67 -5.23 4.72 1.81
N TYR A 68 -5.34 4.31 0.55
CA TYR A 68 -5.51 5.17 -0.61
C TYR A 68 -6.81 4.78 -1.33
N ALA A 69 -7.69 5.75 -1.54
CA ALA A 69 -8.93 5.54 -2.27
C ALA A 69 -9.25 6.79 -3.09
N ALA A 70 -9.14 6.67 -4.40
CA ALA A 70 -9.34 7.79 -5.34
C ALA A 70 -9.55 7.26 -6.76
N GLU A 71 -9.94 8.16 -7.66
CA GLU A 71 -9.90 7.90 -9.10
C GLU A 71 -8.46 7.56 -9.55
N PRO A 72 -8.27 6.75 -10.62
CA PRO A 72 -6.96 6.25 -11.02
C PRO A 72 -5.86 7.32 -11.15
N ASP A 73 -6.13 8.44 -11.80
CA ASP A 73 -5.13 9.50 -12.02
C ASP A 73 -4.64 10.12 -10.71
N GLN A 74 -5.56 10.39 -9.78
CA GLN A 74 -5.22 10.92 -8.47
C GLN A 74 -4.45 9.88 -7.65
N LEU A 75 -4.89 8.63 -7.73
CA LEU A 75 -4.28 7.50 -7.03
C LEU A 75 -2.81 7.30 -7.48
N ILE A 76 -2.55 7.37 -8.78
CA ILE A 76 -1.18 7.31 -9.35
C ILE A 76 -0.30 8.42 -8.77
N GLU A 77 -0.80 9.66 -8.74
CA GLU A 77 -0.05 10.80 -8.20
C GLU A 77 0.24 10.67 -6.70
N GLN A 78 -0.71 10.12 -5.94
CA GLN A 78 -0.53 9.85 -4.51
C GLN A 78 0.49 8.74 -4.26
N LEU A 79 0.40 7.64 -5.02
CA LEU A 79 1.28 6.48 -4.87
C LEU A 79 2.71 6.78 -5.32
N ARG A 80 2.90 7.60 -6.36
CA ARG A 80 4.23 8.07 -6.79
C ARG A 80 4.96 8.85 -5.68
N LYS A 81 4.20 9.51 -4.80
CA LYS A 81 4.74 10.30 -3.67
C LYS A 81 4.98 9.45 -2.42
N ASP A 82 4.57 8.17 -2.40
CA ASP A 82 4.85 7.28 -1.27
C ASP A 82 6.28 6.73 -1.35
N THR A 83 7.18 7.39 -0.62
CA THR A 83 8.60 7.02 -0.55
C THR A 83 8.83 5.62 0.01
N ALA A 84 7.90 5.06 0.79
CA ALA A 84 8.06 3.71 1.31
C ALA A 84 7.73 2.65 0.25
N ILE A 85 6.77 2.93 -0.65
CA ILE A 85 6.54 2.09 -1.84
C ILE A 85 7.76 2.12 -2.75
N ALA A 86 8.35 3.30 -2.97
CA ALA A 86 9.55 3.43 -3.80
C ALA A 86 10.79 2.70 -3.22
N GLU A 87 10.93 2.66 -1.90
CA GLU A 87 12.07 2.02 -1.22
C GLU A 87 11.91 0.49 -1.08
N ALA A 88 10.67 -0.01 -1.07
CA ALA A 88 10.35 -1.42 -0.86
C ALA A 88 10.57 -2.30 -2.09
N ASP A 89 10.88 -3.57 -1.86
CA ASP A 89 11.05 -4.58 -2.90
C ASP A 89 9.74 -5.25 -3.32
N THR A 90 8.69 -5.08 -2.50
CA THR A 90 7.39 -5.72 -2.70
C THR A 90 6.30 -4.85 -2.08
N LEU A 91 5.30 -4.53 -2.89
CA LEU A 91 4.05 -3.94 -2.43
C LEU A 91 3.04 -5.06 -2.17
N LEU A 92 2.54 -5.14 -0.94
CA LEU A 92 1.44 -6.03 -0.57
C LEU A 92 0.12 -5.25 -0.59
N LEU A 93 -0.83 -5.73 -1.36
CA LEU A 93 -2.17 -5.16 -1.44
C LEU A 93 -3.05 -5.78 -0.35
N THR A 94 -3.54 -4.94 0.56
CA THR A 94 -4.52 -5.37 1.56
C THR A 94 -5.92 -5.10 1.05
N VAL A 95 -6.74 -6.16 0.99
CA VAL A 95 -8.10 -6.11 0.46
C VAL A 95 -9.11 -6.54 1.55
N PRO A 96 -10.32 -5.95 1.60
CA PRO A 96 -11.31 -6.24 2.64
C PRO A 96 -12.00 -7.58 2.39
N ASN A 97 -11.64 -8.60 3.17
CA ASN A 97 -12.23 -9.93 3.06
C ASN A 97 -13.76 -9.95 3.26
N THR A 98 -14.32 -8.96 3.96
CA THR A 98 -15.76 -8.80 4.19
C THR A 98 -16.56 -8.44 2.94
N LEU A 99 -15.91 -7.94 1.89
CA LEU A 99 -16.58 -7.58 0.63
C LEU A 99 -16.66 -8.73 -0.38
N GLY A 100 -16.18 -9.93 -0.01
CA GLY A 100 -16.31 -11.13 -0.83
C GLY A 100 -15.31 -11.21 -1.98
N VAL A 101 -15.23 -12.38 -2.63
CA VAL A 101 -14.21 -12.69 -3.64
C VAL A 101 -14.35 -11.79 -4.87
N ASP A 102 -15.57 -11.66 -5.40
CA ASP A 102 -15.81 -10.93 -6.66
C ASP A 102 -15.38 -9.46 -6.58
N TYR A 103 -15.72 -8.79 -5.47
CA TYR A 103 -15.32 -7.40 -5.27
C TYR A 103 -13.81 -7.26 -5.10
N ASN A 104 -13.17 -8.16 -4.34
CA ASN A 104 -11.72 -8.12 -4.17
C ASN A 104 -10.98 -8.43 -5.49
N ALA A 105 -11.52 -9.30 -6.34
CA ALA A 105 -10.99 -9.53 -7.69
C ALA A 105 -11.12 -8.27 -8.56
N HIS A 106 -12.27 -7.58 -8.51
CA HIS A 106 -12.49 -6.29 -9.17
C HIS A 106 -11.46 -5.24 -8.73
N VAL A 107 -11.18 -5.12 -7.43
CA VAL A 107 -10.17 -4.18 -6.90
C VAL A 107 -8.78 -4.49 -7.47
N ILE A 108 -8.36 -5.76 -7.44
CA ILE A 108 -7.04 -6.18 -7.94
C ILE A 108 -6.94 -5.93 -9.45
N GLU A 109 -7.96 -6.31 -10.21
CA GLU A 109 -8.03 -6.08 -11.65
C GLU A 109 -7.96 -4.59 -11.99
N SER A 110 -8.67 -3.76 -11.23
CA SER A 110 -8.67 -2.31 -11.40
C SER A 110 -7.27 -1.71 -11.16
N ILE A 111 -6.55 -2.18 -10.15
CA ILE A 111 -5.16 -1.76 -9.89
C ILE A 111 -4.27 -2.15 -11.07
N LEU A 112 -4.36 -3.40 -11.54
CA LEU A 112 -3.52 -3.92 -12.63
C LEU A 112 -3.77 -3.20 -13.96
N LYS A 113 -5.02 -2.81 -14.24
CA LYS A 113 -5.39 -2.16 -15.50
C LYS A 113 -5.18 -0.64 -15.48
N HIS A 114 -5.47 0.02 -14.36
CA HIS A 114 -5.59 1.48 -14.33
C HIS A 114 -4.49 2.18 -13.53
N VAL A 115 -3.75 1.48 -12.67
CA VAL A 115 -2.75 2.10 -11.76
C VAL A 115 -1.35 1.57 -12.03
N ALA A 116 -1.18 0.25 -11.99
CA ALA A 116 0.11 -0.43 -12.12
C ALA A 116 0.91 -0.01 -13.37
N PRO A 117 0.33 0.12 -14.58
CA PRO A 117 1.09 0.46 -15.78
C PRO A 117 1.74 1.86 -15.69
N ALA A 118 1.05 2.84 -15.11
CA ALA A 118 1.54 4.21 -14.97
C ALA A 118 2.64 4.35 -13.90
N LEU A 119 2.77 3.36 -13.02
CA LEU A 119 3.81 3.28 -11.98
C LEU A 119 4.91 2.28 -12.34
N GLY A 120 4.85 1.63 -13.50
CA GLY A 120 5.83 0.64 -13.95
C GLY A 120 5.79 -0.67 -13.17
N TRP A 121 4.69 -0.97 -12.49
CA TRP A 121 4.50 -2.23 -11.76
C TRP A 121 4.13 -3.35 -12.76
N ARG A 122 4.55 -4.58 -12.44
CA ARG A 122 4.34 -5.77 -13.29
C ARG A 122 3.58 -6.82 -12.52
#